data_AF-A0A6A5VJZ3-F1
#
_entry.id   AF-A0A6A5VJZ3-F1
#
_cell.length_a   1.000
_cell.length_b   1.000
_cell.length_c   1.000
_cell.angle_alpha   90.00
_cell.angle_beta   90.00
_cell.angle_gamma   90.00
#
_symmetry.space_group_name_H-M   'P 1'
#
loop_
_entity.id
_entity.type
_entity.pdbx_description
1 polymer ?
#
loop_
_entity_poly.entity_id
_entity_poly.type
_entity_poly.pdbx_seq_one_letter_code
_entity_poly.pdbx_strand_id
1 'polypeptide(L)'
;LPKRQKIPKDAPIFSEGTKVVGYVNYPPHEGSEDENLAAQHRRFKLFPMGEIHKKGVRHVPYNSDKKDFLNKTGRESFELFQYTYRVGTDDKEYVVLWDYNVGLVRMTPFFKSLKYSKTIPAKALRENPGLKDISYSITGGALVCQGYWMPYQAAKAIAATFCWHIRWVLTPVFGYDFPDMCVHPNDPRYSKFVIDPKIVQECINETNRFREEGAAYKVAGHLESAKADTPQLPILNSPWNPMPDHPRKSVESGYYTGGDQNERPSASPQESPMGSTWVTPWTSVNGPKS
;
A
#
# COMPACT_ATOMS: atom_id res chain seq x y z
N LEU A 1 25.16 37.27 -17.53
CA LEU A 1 25.15 36.08 -16.64
C LEU A 1 23.71 35.60 -16.49
N PRO A 2 23.35 34.37 -16.90
CA PRO A 2 22.00 33.88 -16.71
C PRO A 2 21.71 33.73 -15.21
N LYS A 3 20.64 34.37 -14.73
CA LYS A 3 20.20 34.31 -13.34
C LYS A 3 19.85 32.86 -13.00
N ARG A 4 20.63 32.24 -12.11
CA ARG A 4 20.31 30.95 -11.50
C ARG A 4 18.92 31.07 -10.87
N GLN A 5 17.91 30.47 -11.48
CA GLN A 5 16.55 30.45 -10.93
C GLN A 5 16.64 29.81 -9.54
N LYS A 6 16.25 30.57 -8.50
CA LYS A 6 16.09 30.04 -7.15
C LYS A 6 14.99 28.99 -7.22
N ILE A 7 15.37 27.72 -7.21
CA ILE A 7 14.46 26.61 -7.02
C ILE A 7 13.71 26.90 -5.70
N PRO A 8 12.36 26.90 -5.70
CA PRO A 8 11.60 27.02 -4.46
C PRO A 8 12.10 25.96 -3.48
N LYS A 9 12.32 26.33 -2.21
CA LYS A 9 12.83 25.41 -1.17
C LYS A 9 12.00 24.12 -1.02
N ASP A 10 10.79 24.12 -1.59
CA ASP A 10 9.75 23.10 -1.46
C ASP A 10 9.61 22.18 -2.68
N ALA A 11 10.30 22.47 -3.79
CA ALA A 11 10.21 21.64 -4.98
C ALA A 11 10.90 20.27 -4.75
N PRO A 12 10.34 19.17 -5.25
CA PRO A 12 11.07 17.91 -5.31
C PRO A 12 12.30 18.07 -6.19
N ILE A 13 13.48 17.78 -5.63
CA ILE A 13 14.76 17.91 -6.32
C ILE A 13 15.17 16.53 -6.81
N PHE A 14 15.26 16.35 -8.12
CA PHE A 14 15.76 15.13 -8.74
C PHE A 14 17.15 15.41 -9.32
N SER A 15 18.15 14.63 -8.94
CA SER A 15 19.54 14.84 -9.36
C SER A 15 20.18 13.51 -9.72
N GLU A 16 20.76 13.45 -10.90
CA GLU A 16 21.62 12.34 -11.31
C GLU A 16 22.99 12.51 -10.64
N GLY A 17 23.26 11.74 -9.58
CA GLY A 17 24.56 11.77 -8.90
C GLY A 17 24.52 11.62 -7.37
N THR A 18 23.35 11.75 -6.75
CA THR A 18 23.20 11.45 -5.32
C THR A 18 23.28 9.94 -5.12
N LYS A 19 24.28 9.48 -4.36
CA LYS A 19 24.44 8.06 -4.03
C LYS A 19 23.66 7.70 -2.77
N VAL A 20 23.22 6.45 -2.71
CA VAL A 20 22.62 5.89 -1.50
C VAL A 20 23.65 5.80 -0.37
N VAL A 21 23.18 5.92 0.87
CA VAL A 21 23.98 5.85 2.10
C VAL A 21 23.45 4.70 2.96
N GLY A 22 24.34 3.83 3.43
CA GLY A 22 23.97 2.63 4.19
C GLY A 22 23.25 1.57 3.35
N TYR A 23 22.50 0.68 4.00
CA TYR A 23 21.78 -0.39 3.33
C TYR A 23 20.48 0.09 2.68
N VAL A 24 20.27 -0.28 1.42
CA VAL A 24 18.99 -0.10 0.74
C VAL A 24 18.09 -1.28 1.09
N ASN A 25 17.43 -1.18 2.23
CA ASN A 25 16.51 -2.21 2.74
C ASN A 25 15.14 -2.15 2.06
N TYR A 26 14.72 -0.97 1.58
CA TYR A 26 13.44 -0.75 0.90
C TYR A 26 13.65 -0.08 -0.46
N PRO A 27 14.11 -0.82 -1.49
CA PRO A 27 14.32 -0.30 -2.84
C PRO A 27 12.98 0.08 -3.52
N PRO A 28 13.00 0.98 -4.52
CA PRO A 28 11.83 1.20 -5.36
C PRO A 28 11.54 -0.06 -6.21
N HIS A 29 10.27 -0.32 -6.45
CA HIS A 29 9.82 -1.35 -7.39
C HIS A 29 9.66 -0.72 -8.77
N GLU A 30 10.69 -0.84 -9.59
CA GLU A 30 10.77 -0.26 -10.93
C GLU A 30 11.31 -1.27 -11.96
N GLY A 31 11.07 -1.02 -13.25
CA GLY A 31 11.50 -1.91 -14.33
C GLY A 31 10.51 -3.01 -14.72
N SER A 32 9.22 -2.89 -14.35
CA SER A 32 8.18 -3.78 -14.87
C SER A 32 7.97 -3.58 -16.37
N GLU A 33 7.86 -4.69 -17.10
CA GLU A 33 7.50 -4.71 -18.53
C GLU A 33 5.97 -4.67 -18.77
N ASP A 34 5.17 -4.53 -17.71
CA ASP A 34 3.71 -4.45 -17.82
C ASP A 34 3.29 -3.09 -18.40
N GLU A 35 2.86 -3.10 -19.66
CA GLU A 35 2.40 -1.92 -20.37
C GLU A 35 1.13 -1.30 -19.75
N ASN A 36 0.27 -2.10 -19.10
CA ASN A 36 -0.90 -1.56 -18.40
C ASN A 36 -0.47 -0.74 -17.19
N LEU A 37 0.48 -1.26 -16.39
CA LEU A 37 1.04 -0.52 -15.27
C LEU A 37 1.73 0.77 -15.75
N ALA A 38 2.50 0.68 -16.84
CA ALA A 38 3.16 1.83 -17.44
C ALA A 38 2.15 2.90 -17.91
N ALA A 39 1.04 2.48 -18.52
CA ALA A 39 -0.04 3.38 -18.90
C ALA A 39 -0.69 4.08 -17.71
N GLN A 40 -0.89 3.37 -16.58
CA GLN A 40 -1.37 3.99 -15.35
C GLN A 40 -0.35 5.00 -14.81
N HIS A 41 0.94 4.66 -14.74
CA HIS A 41 1.97 5.59 -14.28
C HIS A 41 2.01 6.88 -15.12
N ARG A 42 1.90 6.76 -16.46
CA ARG A 42 1.79 7.92 -17.36
C ARG A 42 0.53 8.75 -17.10
N ARG A 43 -0.62 8.10 -16.88
CA ARG A 43 -1.89 8.78 -16.55
C ARG A 43 -1.78 9.68 -15.32
N PHE A 44 -1.07 9.22 -14.29
CA PHE A 44 -0.84 10.01 -13.07
C PHE A 44 0.41 10.91 -13.16
N LYS A 45 1.07 11.01 -14.32
CA LYS A 45 2.30 11.78 -14.54
C LYS A 45 3.37 11.46 -13.50
N LEU A 46 3.57 10.16 -13.24
CA LEU A 46 4.58 9.69 -12.29
C LEU A 46 5.98 10.11 -12.75
N PHE A 47 6.78 10.69 -11.86
CA PHE A 47 8.14 11.12 -12.17
C PHE A 47 9.09 10.96 -10.99
N PRO A 48 10.31 10.44 -11.18
CA PRO A 48 10.87 9.87 -12.41
C PRO A 48 10.36 8.44 -12.62
N MET A 49 9.67 8.18 -13.74
CA MET A 49 9.15 6.85 -14.03
C MET A 49 10.29 5.91 -14.42
N GLY A 50 10.45 4.80 -13.69
CA GLY A 50 11.47 3.78 -13.98
C GLY A 50 12.91 4.16 -13.60
N GLU A 51 13.12 5.32 -12.96
CA GLU A 51 14.46 5.83 -12.64
C GLU A 51 14.51 6.41 -11.21
N ILE A 52 13.66 5.95 -10.30
CA ILE A 52 13.62 6.42 -8.91
C ILE A 52 14.92 6.06 -8.21
N HIS A 53 15.48 4.87 -8.44
CA HIS A 53 16.75 4.50 -7.82
C HIS A 53 17.90 5.42 -8.27
N LYS A 54 17.85 5.91 -9.52
CA LYS A 54 18.89 6.76 -10.11
C LYS A 54 18.71 8.24 -9.77
N LYS A 55 17.47 8.75 -9.84
CA LYS A 55 17.13 10.19 -9.79
C LYS A 55 16.42 10.61 -8.51
N GLY A 56 15.83 9.66 -7.80
CA GLY A 56 15.00 9.88 -6.62
C GLY A 56 15.72 9.77 -5.28
N VAL A 57 17.04 9.55 -5.26
CA VAL A 57 17.80 9.48 -4.00
C VAL A 57 17.92 10.88 -3.39
N ARG A 58 17.61 10.99 -2.09
CA ARG A 58 17.69 12.25 -1.34
C ARG A 58 18.13 12.04 0.10
N HIS A 59 19.15 12.79 0.50
CA HIS A 59 19.54 12.95 1.90
C HIS A 59 18.88 14.19 2.49
N VAL A 60 18.28 14.09 3.69
CA VAL A 60 17.69 15.24 4.38
C VAL A 60 18.10 15.25 5.85
N PRO A 61 18.94 16.22 6.28
CA PRO A 61 19.23 16.42 7.69
C PRO A 61 17.98 16.79 8.48
N TYR A 62 17.82 16.19 9.66
CA TYR A 62 16.73 16.47 10.59
C TYR A 62 17.14 17.60 11.55
N ASN A 63 17.04 18.83 11.05
CA ASN A 63 17.25 20.04 11.85
C ASN A 63 15.90 20.56 12.36
N SER A 64 15.35 19.93 13.41
CA SER A 64 14.16 20.42 14.10
C SER A 64 14.44 20.68 15.57
N ASP A 65 13.86 21.74 16.12
CA ASP A 65 13.87 22.03 17.56
C ASP A 65 13.23 20.89 18.38
N LYS A 66 12.38 20.08 17.75
CA LYS A 66 11.79 18.88 18.36
C LYS A 66 12.72 17.68 18.15
N LYS A 67 13.41 17.27 19.21
CA LYS A 67 14.30 16.08 19.24
C LYS A 67 13.57 14.73 19.21
N ASP A 68 12.24 14.71 19.15
CA ASP A 68 11.43 13.48 19.21
C ASP A 68 11.82 12.46 18.14
N PHE A 69 12.19 12.89 16.94
CA PHE A 69 12.64 11.97 15.89
C PHE A 69 13.99 11.35 16.26
N LEU A 70 15.01 12.16 16.54
CA LEU A 70 16.34 11.70 16.96
C LEU A 70 16.25 10.76 18.17
N ASN A 71 15.48 11.13 19.20
CA ASN A 71 15.35 10.33 20.41
C ASN A 71 14.67 8.97 20.15
N LYS A 72 13.76 8.90 19.18
CA LYS A 72 13.02 7.68 18.88
C LYS A 72 13.63 6.85 17.75
N THR A 73 14.48 7.39 16.91
CA THR A 73 15.08 6.67 15.78
C THR A 73 16.60 6.54 15.90
N GLY A 74 17.24 7.30 16.77
CA GLY A 74 18.70 7.39 16.87
C GLY A 74 19.36 8.10 15.68
N ARG A 75 18.58 8.79 14.83
CA ARG A 75 19.05 9.32 13.54
C ARG A 75 18.92 10.83 13.44
N GLU A 76 19.94 11.43 12.84
CA GLU A 76 20.04 12.86 12.58
C GLU A 76 19.65 13.24 11.13
N SER A 77 19.39 12.25 10.26
CA SER A 77 18.99 12.46 8.88
C SER A 77 17.99 11.40 8.40
N PHE A 78 17.34 11.72 7.28
CA PHE A 78 16.61 10.77 6.46
C PHE A 78 17.42 10.40 5.23
N GLU A 79 17.38 9.11 4.89
CA GLU A 79 17.92 8.57 3.65
C GLU A 79 16.74 8.10 2.79
N LEU A 80 16.35 8.92 1.81
CA LEU A 80 15.05 8.82 1.15
C LEU A 80 15.15 8.41 -0.31
N PHE A 81 14.16 7.66 -0.76
CA PHE A 81 13.72 7.72 -2.15
C PHE A 81 12.54 8.68 -2.27
N GLN A 82 12.42 9.31 -3.44
CA GLN A 82 11.31 10.19 -3.78
C GLN A 82 10.84 10.04 -5.22
N TYR A 83 9.54 10.24 -5.42
CA TYR A 83 8.93 10.50 -6.73
C TYR A 83 7.72 11.41 -6.56
N THR A 84 7.16 11.89 -7.66
CA THR A 84 5.91 12.66 -7.70
C THR A 84 4.85 11.95 -8.53
N TYR A 85 3.60 12.29 -8.24
CA TYR A 85 2.45 11.99 -9.11
C TYR A 85 1.41 13.11 -9.00
N ARG A 86 0.46 13.15 -9.94
CA ARG A 86 -0.68 14.06 -9.96
C ARG A 86 -1.98 13.27 -9.96
N VAL A 87 -3.05 13.83 -9.39
CA VAL A 87 -4.39 13.21 -9.37
C VAL A 87 -5.41 14.18 -9.94
N GLY A 88 -6.22 13.68 -10.87
CA GLY A 88 -7.24 14.47 -11.54
C GLY A 88 -6.64 15.45 -12.55
N THR A 89 -7.35 16.55 -12.79
CA THR A 89 -6.96 17.61 -13.72
C THR A 89 -6.15 18.72 -13.07
N ASP A 90 -6.10 18.75 -11.74
CA ASP A 90 -5.32 19.75 -11.01
C ASP A 90 -3.83 19.54 -11.27
N ASP A 91 -3.08 20.62 -11.52
CA ASP A 91 -1.61 20.58 -11.64
C ASP A 91 -0.88 20.39 -10.31
N LYS A 92 -1.61 19.95 -9.28
CA LYS A 92 -1.05 19.71 -7.96
C LYS A 92 -0.26 18.40 -7.94
N GLU A 93 1.03 18.54 -7.65
CA GLU A 93 1.93 17.41 -7.44
C GLU A 93 1.92 16.93 -5.99
N TYR A 94 1.92 15.60 -5.85
CA TYR A 94 2.07 14.91 -4.58
C TYR A 94 3.41 14.19 -4.58
N VAL A 95 4.28 14.56 -3.64
CA VAL A 95 5.57 13.91 -3.44
C VAL A 95 5.37 12.66 -2.58
N VAL A 96 5.96 11.54 -2.98
CA VAL A 96 6.07 10.34 -2.14
C VAL A 96 7.49 10.28 -1.63
N LEU A 97 7.63 10.02 -0.32
CA LEU A 97 8.92 9.86 0.36
C LEU A 97 8.85 8.60 1.21
N TRP A 98 9.91 7.80 1.16
CA TRP A 98 10.15 6.76 2.16
C TRP A 98 11.64 6.64 2.45
N ASP A 99 11.95 6.34 3.69
CA ASP A 99 13.31 6.08 4.13
C ASP A 99 13.71 4.66 3.78
N TYR A 100 14.72 4.53 2.91
CA TYR A 100 15.11 3.22 2.39
C TYR A 100 16.00 2.43 3.35
N ASN A 101 16.53 3.05 4.42
CA ASN A 101 17.27 2.31 5.43
C ASN A 101 16.32 1.63 6.42
N VAL A 102 15.29 2.32 6.90
CA VAL A 102 14.45 1.82 8.01
C VAL A 102 12.98 1.60 7.66
N GLY A 103 12.56 1.95 6.44
CA GLY A 103 11.21 1.68 5.96
C GLY A 103 10.16 2.61 6.55
N LEU A 104 10.50 3.85 6.88
CA LEU A 104 9.49 4.84 7.26
C LEU A 104 8.89 5.48 6.01
N VAL A 105 7.58 5.39 5.84
CA VAL A 105 6.86 5.93 4.68
C VAL A 105 6.05 7.15 5.09
N ARG A 106 6.18 8.25 4.33
CA ARG A 106 5.40 9.47 4.55
C ARG A 106 3.98 9.29 4.00
N MET A 107 3.01 9.12 4.90
CA MET A 107 1.62 8.79 4.56
C MET A 107 0.75 9.99 4.16
N THR A 108 1.08 11.19 4.67
CA THR A 108 0.35 12.44 4.40
C THR A 108 -0.04 12.68 2.93
N PRO A 109 0.85 12.54 1.92
CA PRO A 109 0.50 12.76 0.51
C PRO A 109 -0.64 11.86 0.02
N PHE A 110 -0.75 10.62 0.52
CA PHE A 110 -1.80 9.69 0.10
C PHE A 110 -3.18 10.14 0.57
N PHE A 111 -3.29 10.56 1.84
CA PHE A 111 -4.52 11.15 2.36
C PHE A 111 -4.88 12.44 1.63
N LYS A 112 -3.90 13.32 1.39
CA LYS A 112 -4.15 14.62 0.74
C LYS A 112 -4.56 14.48 -0.72
N SER A 113 -4.01 13.53 -1.46
CA SER A 113 -4.33 13.32 -2.88
C SER A 113 -5.75 12.78 -3.09
N LEU A 114 -6.25 12.03 -2.11
CA LEU A 114 -7.63 11.54 -2.04
C LEU A 114 -8.57 12.47 -1.26
N LYS A 115 -8.15 13.72 -1.01
CA LYS A 115 -8.94 14.79 -0.38
C LYS A 115 -9.44 14.45 1.04
N TYR A 116 -8.80 13.53 1.76
CA TYR A 116 -9.05 13.32 3.19
C TYR A 116 -8.63 14.55 4.02
N SER A 117 -9.37 14.82 5.09
CA SER A 117 -9.07 15.94 5.99
C SER A 117 -7.79 15.70 6.79
N LYS A 118 -7.20 16.79 7.31
CA LYS A 118 -5.92 16.76 8.06
C LYS A 118 -5.95 15.89 9.33
N THR A 119 -7.13 15.53 9.82
CA THR A 119 -7.30 14.74 11.06
C THR A 119 -7.34 13.24 10.81
N ILE A 120 -7.54 12.80 9.56
CA ILE A 120 -7.67 11.38 9.20
C ILE A 120 -6.41 10.55 9.46
N PRO A 121 -5.18 11.02 9.18
CA PRO A 121 -3.98 10.24 9.52
C PRO A 121 -3.90 9.92 11.03
N ALA A 122 -4.22 10.90 11.89
CA ALA A 122 -4.26 10.69 13.32
C ALA A 122 -5.39 9.73 13.75
N LYS A 123 -6.51 9.73 13.02
CA LYS A 123 -7.58 8.74 13.22
C LYS A 123 -7.07 7.34 12.88
N ALA A 124 -6.47 7.14 11.70
CA ALA A 124 -5.91 5.85 11.30
C ALA A 124 -4.93 5.27 12.33
N LEU A 125 -4.09 6.12 12.94
CA LEU A 125 -3.20 5.69 14.04
C LEU A 125 -3.96 5.24 15.31
N ARG A 126 -5.11 5.85 15.63
CA ARG A 126 -5.91 5.49 16.82
C ARG A 126 -6.69 4.18 16.64
N GLU A 127 -7.07 3.85 15.41
CA GLU A 127 -7.80 2.60 15.11
C GLU A 127 -6.89 1.36 15.25
N ASN A 128 -5.57 1.54 15.36
CA ASN A 128 -4.59 0.44 15.41
C ASN A 128 -3.72 0.54 16.69
N PRO A 129 -4.06 -0.20 17.75
CA PRO A 129 -3.32 -0.19 19.02
C PRO A 129 -1.83 -0.44 18.83
N GLY A 130 -0.97 0.37 19.48
CA GLY A 130 0.50 0.29 19.41
C GLY A 130 1.13 1.00 18.20
N LEU A 131 0.39 1.22 17.10
CA LEU A 131 0.97 1.82 15.89
C LEU A 131 1.43 3.27 16.10
N LYS A 132 0.75 4.02 16.98
CA LYS A 132 1.11 5.41 17.32
C LYS A 132 2.52 5.53 17.91
N ASP A 133 3.00 4.50 18.63
CA ASP A 133 4.27 4.56 19.37
C ASP A 133 5.50 4.39 18.45
N ILE A 134 5.28 3.75 17.29
CA ILE A 134 6.27 3.51 16.25
C ILE A 134 6.06 4.39 15.00
N SER A 135 5.15 5.36 15.08
CA SER A 135 4.86 6.33 14.02
C SER A 135 5.25 7.74 14.45
N TYR A 136 5.53 8.62 13.48
CA TYR A 136 6.08 9.95 13.73
C TYR A 136 5.25 11.04 13.08
N SER A 137 4.92 12.08 13.84
CA SER A 137 4.30 13.31 13.31
C SER A 137 5.33 14.42 13.27
N ILE A 138 5.89 14.67 12.09
CA ILE A 138 6.95 15.65 11.88
C ILE A 138 6.33 16.99 11.52
N THR A 139 6.54 18.00 12.37
CA THR A 139 5.96 19.36 12.21
C THR A 139 7.01 20.47 12.13
N GLY A 140 8.29 20.12 11.95
CA GLY A 140 9.42 21.05 11.89
C GLY A 140 10.52 20.52 10.97
N GLY A 141 11.56 21.33 10.74
CA GLY A 141 12.62 21.00 9.77
C GLY A 141 12.16 21.14 8.32
N ALA A 142 12.75 20.35 7.41
CA ALA A 142 12.48 20.44 5.98
C ALA A 142 10.98 20.24 5.66
N LEU A 143 10.37 21.20 4.98
CA LEU A 143 8.92 21.22 4.69
C LEU A 143 8.45 19.97 3.95
N VAL A 144 9.26 19.48 3.02
CA VAL A 144 8.97 18.23 2.30
C VAL A 144 8.89 17.02 3.24
N CYS A 145 9.58 17.00 4.37
CA CYS A 145 9.54 15.85 5.28
C CYS A 145 8.40 15.94 6.31
N GLN A 146 7.68 17.05 6.37
CA GLN A 146 6.61 17.22 7.35
C GLN A 146 5.40 16.33 7.04
N GLY A 147 4.78 15.81 8.09
CA GLY A 147 3.64 14.91 8.00
C GLY A 147 3.74 13.68 8.90
N TYR A 148 2.85 12.73 8.66
CA TYR A 148 2.80 11.46 9.36
C TYR A 148 3.65 10.43 8.62
N TRP A 149 4.53 9.77 9.38
CA TRP A 149 5.39 8.69 8.93
C TRP A 149 5.03 7.41 9.68
N MET A 150 4.93 6.30 8.95
CA MET A 150 4.57 4.99 9.49
C MET A 150 5.58 3.93 9.00
N PRO A 151 5.84 2.86 9.77
CA PRO A 151 6.64 1.73 9.30
C PRO A 151 6.04 1.07 8.05
N TYR A 152 6.90 0.54 7.19
CA TYR A 152 6.58 0.14 5.82
C TYR A 152 5.37 -0.79 5.72
N GLN A 153 5.34 -1.88 6.50
CA GLN A 153 4.26 -2.86 6.42
C GLN A 153 2.93 -2.28 6.89
N ALA A 154 2.94 -1.50 7.99
CA ALA A 154 1.75 -0.79 8.45
C ALA A 154 1.29 0.27 7.44
N ALA A 155 2.23 1.00 6.82
CA ALA A 155 1.94 1.98 5.78
C ALA A 155 1.28 1.32 4.55
N LYS A 156 1.83 0.20 4.07
CA LYS A 156 1.28 -0.60 2.96
C LYS A 156 -0.13 -1.09 3.30
N ALA A 157 -0.31 -1.71 4.47
CA ALA A 157 -1.60 -2.23 4.90
C ALA A 157 -2.66 -1.12 5.07
N ILE A 158 -2.31 -0.01 5.72
CA ILE A 158 -3.22 1.13 5.90
C ILE A 158 -3.57 1.73 4.54
N ALA A 159 -2.58 1.96 3.66
CA ALA A 159 -2.81 2.48 2.32
C ALA A 159 -3.78 1.58 1.53
N ALA A 160 -3.64 0.26 1.61
CA ALA A 160 -4.55 -0.67 0.93
C ALA A 160 -6.02 -0.49 1.33
N THR A 161 -6.32 0.01 2.54
CA THR A 161 -7.70 0.24 2.98
C THR A 161 -8.38 1.43 2.30
N PHE A 162 -7.64 2.39 1.72
CA PHE A 162 -8.24 3.64 1.19
C PHE A 162 -7.66 4.11 -0.15
N CYS A 163 -6.52 3.60 -0.59
CA CYS A 163 -5.78 4.09 -1.77
C CYS A 163 -6.26 3.52 -3.10
N TRP A 164 -7.44 2.90 -3.19
CA TRP A 164 -7.95 2.27 -4.41
C TRP A 164 -7.76 3.14 -5.66
N HIS A 165 -8.16 4.41 -5.62
CA HIS A 165 -8.11 5.30 -6.80
C HIS A 165 -6.70 5.74 -7.22
N ILE A 166 -5.69 5.56 -6.37
CA ILE A 166 -4.28 5.89 -6.67
C ILE A 166 -3.38 4.66 -6.60
N ARG A 167 -3.94 3.46 -6.47
CA ARG A 167 -3.20 2.23 -6.14
C ARG A 167 -2.02 1.96 -7.08
N TRP A 168 -2.19 2.26 -8.37
CA TRP A 168 -1.18 2.05 -9.40
C TRP A 168 0.06 2.93 -9.22
N VAL A 169 -0.08 4.17 -8.75
CA VAL A 169 1.10 5.02 -8.51
C VAL A 169 1.83 4.69 -7.23
N LEU A 170 1.26 3.86 -6.37
CA LEU A 170 1.92 3.44 -5.14
C LEU A 170 2.74 2.16 -5.32
N THR A 171 2.70 1.53 -6.50
CA THR A 171 3.53 0.35 -6.78
C THR A 171 5.03 0.59 -6.60
N PRO A 172 5.63 1.77 -6.94
CA PRO A 172 7.06 1.93 -6.75
C PRO A 172 7.49 1.90 -5.29
N VAL A 173 6.61 2.27 -4.34
CA VAL A 173 6.92 2.15 -2.91
C VAL A 173 6.46 0.81 -2.34
N PHE A 174 5.26 0.32 -2.69
CA PHE A 174 4.64 -0.82 -2.01
C PHE A 174 4.72 -2.17 -2.74
N GLY A 175 5.24 -2.21 -3.97
CA GLY A 175 5.33 -3.44 -4.76
C GLY A 175 4.24 -3.57 -5.81
N TYR A 176 4.47 -4.47 -6.76
CA TYR A 176 3.56 -4.72 -7.89
C TYR A 176 2.26 -5.41 -7.47
N ASP A 177 2.24 -6.08 -6.33
CA ASP A 177 1.07 -6.74 -5.71
C ASP A 177 0.11 -5.74 -5.05
N PHE A 178 0.57 -4.51 -4.76
CA PHE A 178 -0.20 -3.53 -4.02
C PHE A 178 -1.57 -3.17 -4.61
N PRO A 179 -1.76 -3.05 -5.95
CA PRO A 179 -3.07 -2.77 -6.54
C PRO A 179 -4.12 -3.83 -6.19
N ASP A 180 -3.73 -5.10 -6.12
CA ASP A 180 -4.62 -6.22 -5.84
C ASP A 180 -4.97 -6.32 -4.35
N MET A 181 -4.10 -5.80 -3.48
CA MET A 181 -4.37 -5.70 -2.04
C MET A 181 -5.39 -4.62 -1.71
N CYS A 182 -5.61 -3.63 -2.59
CA CYS A 182 -6.44 -2.48 -2.27
C CYS A 182 -7.91 -2.86 -2.16
N VAL A 183 -8.56 -2.40 -1.08
CA VAL A 183 -9.99 -2.59 -0.85
C VAL A 183 -10.79 -1.73 -1.83
N HIS A 184 -11.77 -2.34 -2.51
CA HIS A 184 -12.65 -1.62 -3.45
C HIS A 184 -13.56 -0.64 -2.69
N PRO A 185 -13.89 0.56 -3.22
CA PRO A 185 -14.77 1.54 -2.58
C PRO A 185 -16.19 1.05 -2.23
N ASN A 186 -16.63 -0.06 -2.81
CA ASN A 186 -17.93 -0.68 -2.55
C ASN A 186 -17.87 -1.69 -1.40
N ASP A 187 -16.68 -2.05 -0.93
CA ASP A 187 -16.49 -2.97 0.17
C ASP A 187 -16.66 -2.22 1.51
N PRO A 188 -17.43 -2.76 2.49
CA PRO A 188 -17.63 -2.12 3.79
C PRO A 188 -16.34 -1.84 4.60
N ARG A 189 -15.25 -2.52 4.27
CA ARG A 189 -13.92 -2.33 4.88
C ARG A 189 -13.18 -1.08 4.35
N TYR A 190 -13.64 -0.53 3.22
CA TYR A 190 -13.01 0.64 2.62
C TYR A 190 -13.00 1.82 3.59
N SER A 191 -11.85 2.48 3.71
CA SER A 191 -11.60 3.64 4.57
C SER A 191 -11.92 3.44 6.04
N LYS A 192 -11.85 2.19 6.53
CA LYS A 192 -11.87 1.89 7.96
C LYS A 192 -10.52 2.10 8.62
N PHE A 193 -9.43 2.03 7.84
CA PHE A 193 -8.04 2.18 8.31
C PHE A 193 -7.60 1.17 9.36
N VAL A 194 -8.36 0.09 9.57
CA VAL A 194 -8.03 -0.99 10.50
C VAL A 194 -7.21 -2.02 9.73
N ILE A 195 -6.08 -2.44 10.30
CA ILE A 195 -5.20 -3.48 9.74
C ILE A 195 -5.08 -4.66 10.70
N ASP A 196 -4.53 -5.77 10.22
CA ASP A 196 -4.26 -6.94 11.06
C ASP A 196 -3.32 -6.55 12.22
N PRO A 197 -3.70 -6.79 13.49
CA PRO A 197 -2.85 -6.52 14.65
C PRO A 197 -1.46 -7.17 14.57
N LYS A 198 -1.32 -8.30 13.87
CA LYS A 198 -0.04 -8.96 13.65
C LYS A 198 0.94 -8.07 12.90
N ILE A 199 0.47 -7.31 11.90
CA ILE A 199 1.30 -6.35 11.15
C ILE A 199 1.85 -5.26 12.09
N VAL A 200 1.03 -4.80 13.03
CA VAL A 200 1.48 -3.81 14.02
C VAL A 200 2.55 -4.40 14.93
N GLN A 201 2.35 -5.63 15.41
CA GLN A 201 3.33 -6.32 16.25
C GLN A 201 4.66 -6.56 15.52
N GLU A 202 4.61 -6.98 14.26
CA GLU A 202 5.79 -7.14 13.41
C GLU A 202 6.52 -5.81 13.20
N CYS A 203 5.79 -4.72 12.94
CA CYS A 203 6.37 -3.39 12.83
C CYS A 203 7.02 -2.92 14.15
N ILE A 204 6.45 -3.27 15.31
CA ILE A 204 7.05 -2.96 16.62
C ILE A 204 8.38 -3.70 16.78
N ASN A 205 8.39 -5.00 16.50
CA ASN A 205 9.59 -5.83 16.60
C ASN A 205 10.69 -5.32 15.65
N GLU A 206 10.34 -5.02 14.40
CA GLU A 206 11.27 -4.48 13.41
C GLU A 206 11.79 -3.10 13.82
N THR A 207 10.91 -2.27 14.41
CA THR A 207 11.28 -0.94 14.92
C THR A 207 12.30 -1.03 16.04
N ASN A 208 12.15 -2.00 16.95
CA ASN A 208 13.11 -2.22 18.03
C ASN A 208 14.42 -2.79 17.49
N ARG A 209 14.36 -3.74 16.55
CA ARG A 209 15.57 -4.32 15.93
C ARG A 209 16.43 -3.25 15.26
N PHE A 210 15.84 -2.35 14.47
CA PHE A 210 16.66 -1.30 13.84
C PHE A 210 17.25 -0.32 14.88
N ARG A 211 16.55 -0.04 15.99
CA ARG A 211 17.06 0.82 17.06
C ARG A 211 18.27 0.20 17.76
N GLU A 212 18.25 -1.12 17.94
CA GLU A 212 19.33 -1.89 18.57
C GLU A 212 20.53 -2.06 17.63
N GLU A 213 20.28 -2.41 16.36
CA GLU A 213 21.34 -2.69 15.37
C GLU A 213 21.92 -1.41 14.73
N GLY A 214 21.18 -0.31 14.74
CA GLY A 214 21.62 0.99 14.21
C GLY A 214 22.08 0.91 12.75
N ALA A 215 23.32 1.33 12.49
CA ALA A 215 23.90 1.33 11.14
C ALA A 215 24.11 -0.07 10.55
N ALA A 216 24.16 -1.12 11.38
CA ALA A 216 24.29 -2.49 10.93
C ALA A 216 22.95 -3.11 10.50
N TYR A 217 21.84 -2.42 10.76
CA TYR A 217 20.50 -2.93 10.46
C TYR A 217 20.33 -3.26 8.99
N LYS A 218 19.95 -4.51 8.74
CA LYS A 218 19.58 -5.01 7.43
C LYS A 218 18.24 -5.73 7.55
N VAL A 219 17.34 -5.47 6.62
CA VAL A 219 16.16 -6.33 6.49
C VAL A 219 16.68 -7.70 6.07
N ALA A 220 16.46 -8.71 6.90
CA ALA A 220 16.70 -10.10 6.52
C ALA A 220 15.95 -10.29 5.21
N GLY A 221 16.69 -10.58 4.13
CA GLY A 221 16.12 -10.49 2.79
C GLY A 221 14.76 -11.19 2.75
N HIS A 222 13.73 -10.48 2.29
CA HIS A 222 12.80 -11.17 1.40
C HIS A 222 13.72 -11.84 0.41
N LEU A 223 13.84 -13.17 0.48
CA LEU A 223 14.70 -13.96 -0.39
C LEU A 223 14.77 -13.25 -1.73
N GLU A 224 15.97 -12.84 -2.13
CA GLU A 224 16.29 -12.78 -3.55
C GLU A 224 15.52 -13.92 -4.18
N SER A 225 14.54 -13.58 -5.03
CA SER A 225 13.64 -14.50 -5.72
C SER A 225 14.22 -15.88 -5.62
N ALA A 226 13.71 -16.69 -4.68
CA ALA A 226 14.19 -18.04 -4.50
C ALA A 226 14.20 -18.58 -5.91
N LYS A 227 15.40 -18.81 -6.48
CA LYS A 227 15.49 -19.54 -7.73
C LYS A 227 14.58 -20.70 -7.49
N ALA A 228 13.57 -20.84 -8.34
CA ALA A 228 12.65 -21.94 -8.25
C ALA A 228 13.48 -23.20 -8.44
N ASP A 229 14.08 -23.69 -7.36
CA ASP A 229 14.52 -25.05 -7.20
C ASP A 229 13.22 -25.81 -7.21
N THR A 230 12.84 -26.13 -8.45
CA THR A 230 11.80 -27.07 -8.75
C THR A 230 12.16 -28.30 -7.95
N PRO A 231 11.35 -28.73 -6.96
CA PRO A 231 11.61 -30.00 -6.31
C PRO A 231 11.55 -31.06 -7.41
N GLN A 232 12.70 -31.64 -7.72
CA GLN A 232 12.79 -32.82 -8.58
C GLN A 232 11.92 -33.88 -7.92
N LEU A 233 10.73 -34.12 -8.48
CA LEU A 233 9.93 -35.27 -8.11
C LEU A 233 10.80 -36.51 -8.34
N PRO A 234 10.85 -37.47 -7.40
CA PRO A 234 11.51 -38.73 -7.67
C PRO A 234 10.81 -39.38 -8.86
N ILE A 235 11.56 -39.61 -9.93
CA ILE A 235 11.13 -40.36 -11.10
C ILE A 235 10.71 -41.73 -10.60
N LEU A 236 9.40 -41.98 -10.51
CA LEU A 236 8.85 -43.30 -10.24
C LEU A 236 8.99 -44.13 -11.52
N ASN A 237 10.19 -44.69 -11.73
CA ASN A 237 10.37 -45.80 -12.65
C ASN A 237 9.72 -47.04 -12.02
N SER A 238 8.46 -47.29 -12.36
CA SER A 238 7.87 -48.63 -12.23
C SER A 238 7.23 -49.02 -13.55
N PRO A 239 7.55 -50.21 -14.10
CA PRO A 239 6.95 -50.70 -15.34
C PRO A 239 5.48 -51.05 -15.11
N TRP A 240 4.63 -50.65 -16.05
CA TRP A 240 3.23 -51.06 -16.11
C TRP A 240 3.12 -52.58 -16.25
N ASN A 241 2.52 -53.24 -15.26
CA ASN A 241 2.03 -54.61 -15.42
C ASN A 241 0.56 -54.57 -15.85
N PRO A 242 0.17 -55.21 -16.97
CA PRO A 242 -1.23 -55.30 -17.37
C PRO A 242 -2.00 -56.26 -16.44
N MET A 243 -3.22 -55.86 -16.05
CA MET A 243 -4.16 -56.68 -15.27
C MET A 243 -4.63 -57.91 -16.05
N PRO A 244 -4.90 -59.06 -15.39
CA PRO A 244 -5.49 -60.22 -16.03
C PRO A 244 -7.00 -60.06 -16.23
N ASP A 245 -7.45 -60.54 -17.40
CA ASP A 245 -8.84 -60.75 -17.79
C ASP A 245 -9.57 -61.70 -16.83
N HIS A 246 -10.78 -61.33 -16.41
CA HIS A 246 -11.76 -62.30 -15.89
C HIS A 246 -13.15 -62.10 -16.53
N PRO A 247 -13.78 -63.18 -17.02
CA PRO A 247 -14.92 -63.10 -17.91
C PRO A 247 -16.26 -62.85 -17.20
N ARG A 248 -17.10 -62.05 -17.87
CA ARG A 248 -18.54 -61.86 -17.58
C ARG A 248 -19.31 -63.17 -17.68
N LYS A 249 -20.24 -63.39 -16.74
CA LYS A 249 -21.46 -64.18 -16.95
C LYS A 249 -22.69 -63.37 -16.56
N SER A 250 -23.63 -63.32 -17.49
CA SER A 250 -24.95 -62.67 -17.46
C SER A 250 -26.06 -63.66 -17.08
N VAL A 251 -27.08 -63.22 -16.32
CA VAL A 251 -28.52 -63.60 -16.37
C VAL A 251 -29.23 -62.52 -15.51
N GLU A 252 -30.05 -61.57 -15.97
CA GLU A 252 -31.35 -61.52 -16.69
C GLU A 252 -32.62 -61.58 -15.81
N SER A 253 -33.52 -60.61 -16.08
CA SER A 253 -34.97 -60.46 -15.73
C SER A 253 -35.33 -60.10 -14.27
N GLY A 254 -36.31 -59.26 -13.94
CA GLY A 254 -37.30 -58.49 -14.71
C GLY A 254 -38.44 -57.98 -13.78
N TYR A 255 -39.05 -56.85 -14.15
CA TYR A 255 -40.42 -56.37 -13.86
C TYR A 255 -40.84 -55.66 -12.54
N TYR A 256 -41.32 -54.41 -12.72
CA TYR A 256 -42.50 -53.65 -12.16
C TYR A 256 -42.78 -53.65 -10.62
N THR A 257 -43.32 -52.62 -9.92
CA THR A 257 -44.15 -51.43 -10.22
C THR A 257 -44.29 -50.56 -8.94
N GLY A 258 -44.62 -49.27 -9.10
CA GLY A 258 -45.34 -48.42 -8.12
C GLY A 258 -44.44 -47.53 -7.25
N GLY A 259 -44.66 -46.23 -7.03
CA GLY A 259 -45.78 -45.31 -7.24
C GLY A 259 -45.64 -44.16 -6.22
N ASP A 260 -46.25 -43.01 -6.49
CA ASP A 260 -46.43 -41.82 -5.65
C ASP A 260 -45.35 -40.70 -5.64
N GLN A 261 -45.48 -39.88 -6.69
CA GLN A 261 -45.76 -38.43 -6.68
C GLN A 261 -46.19 -37.80 -5.33
N ASN A 262 -45.65 -36.62 -5.03
CA ASN A 262 -46.51 -35.43 -4.86
C ASN A 262 -45.77 -34.12 -5.19
N GLU A 263 -46.43 -33.29 -6.02
CA GLU A 263 -46.05 -31.97 -6.52
C GLU A 263 -46.59 -30.87 -5.56
N ARG A 264 -45.81 -29.84 -5.17
CA ARG A 264 -45.85 -28.40 -5.58
C ARG A 264 -47.20 -27.64 -5.37
N PRO A 265 -47.32 -26.32 -5.65
CA PRO A 265 -46.52 -25.12 -5.30
C PRO A 265 -47.43 -23.91 -4.92
N SER A 266 -46.86 -22.70 -4.72
CA SER A 266 -47.38 -21.34 -5.09
C SER A 266 -46.89 -20.28 -4.08
N ALA A 267 -46.67 -18.99 -4.35
CA ALA A 267 -46.52 -18.15 -5.54
C ALA A 267 -45.98 -16.78 -5.03
N SER A 268 -45.26 -16.03 -5.88
CA SER A 268 -44.83 -14.61 -5.74
C SER A 268 -46.06 -13.64 -5.68
N PRO A 269 -45.97 -12.27 -5.63
CA PRO A 269 -44.83 -11.37 -5.92
C PRO A 269 -44.74 -10.00 -5.16
N GLN A 270 -43.70 -9.23 -5.52
CA GLN A 270 -43.74 -7.79 -5.86
C GLN A 270 -43.56 -6.65 -4.81
N GLU A 271 -42.64 -5.73 -5.16
CA GLU A 271 -42.74 -4.24 -5.15
C GLU A 271 -41.64 -3.48 -4.36
N SER A 272 -40.79 -2.79 -5.14
CA SER A 272 -40.12 -1.56 -4.73
C SER A 272 -41.11 -0.38 -4.89
N PRO A 273 -40.94 0.71 -4.13
CA PRO A 273 -40.94 2.02 -4.78
C PRO A 273 -39.82 2.95 -4.34
N MET A 274 -39.52 3.85 -5.28
CA MET A 274 -38.57 4.95 -5.21
C MET A 274 -38.85 5.98 -4.11
N GLY A 275 -37.79 6.67 -3.70
CA GLY A 275 -37.77 8.14 -3.65
C GLY A 275 -38.10 8.79 -2.30
N SER A 276 -37.07 9.34 -1.65
CA SER A 276 -37.22 10.60 -0.91
C SER A 276 -35.86 11.25 -0.68
N THR A 277 -35.65 12.32 -1.44
CA THR A 277 -34.77 13.46 -1.19
C THR A 277 -34.71 13.85 0.30
N TRP A 278 -33.52 13.88 0.89
CA TRP A 278 -33.27 14.66 2.10
C TRP A 278 -32.46 15.90 1.75
N VAL A 279 -33.21 16.97 1.57
CA VAL A 279 -32.75 18.36 1.53
C VAL A 279 -32.34 18.75 2.96
N THR A 280 -31.13 19.28 3.09
CA THR A 280 -30.64 20.00 4.28
C THR A 280 -31.46 21.27 4.53
N PRO A 281 -31.88 21.55 5.77
CA PRO A 281 -32.16 22.92 6.17
C PRO A 281 -30.89 23.54 6.74
N TRP A 282 -30.34 24.48 5.98
CA TRP A 282 -29.54 25.57 6.52
C TRP A 282 -30.42 26.42 7.44
N THR A 283 -29.92 26.75 8.63
CA THR A 283 -30.35 27.94 9.37
C THR A 283 -29.12 28.80 9.67
N SER A 284 -29.07 29.95 9.00
CA SER A 284 -28.16 31.07 9.28
C SER A 284 -28.79 31.96 10.34
N VAL A 285 -28.15 32.15 11.50
CA VAL A 285 -28.48 33.23 12.44
C VAL A 285 -27.21 33.64 13.19
N ASN A 286 -26.53 34.70 12.71
CA ASN A 286 -26.22 35.91 13.47
C ASN A 286 -25.07 36.73 12.83
N GLY A 287 -25.46 37.88 12.29
CA GLY A 287 -24.63 39.08 12.22
C GLY A 287 -24.60 39.83 13.56
N PRO A 288 -24.12 41.10 13.58
CA PRO A 288 -22.95 41.49 14.37
C PRO A 288 -23.28 42.38 15.59
N LYS A 289 -22.36 42.43 16.56
CA LYS A 289 -22.16 43.50 17.58
C LYS A 289 -20.69 43.37 18.05
N SER A 290 -19.84 44.38 18.19
CA SER A 290 -19.84 45.84 18.01
C SER A 290 -18.38 46.26 17.81
#